data_AF-A0A6P6FVQ8-F1
#
_entry.id   AF-A0A6P6FVQ8-F1
#
_cell.length_a   1.000
_cell.length_b   1.000
_cell.length_c   1.000
_cell.angle_alpha   90.00
_cell.angle_beta   90.00
_cell.angle_gamma   90.00
#
_symmetry.space_group_name_H-M   'P 1'
#
loop_
_entity.id
_entity.type
_entity.pdbx_description
1 polymer ?
#
loop_
_entity_poly.entity_id
_entity_poly.type
_entity_poly.pdbx_seq_one_letter_code
_entity_poly.pdbx_strand_id
1 'polypeptide(L)'
;MYKVSDNQKHKLAAYELMSANDAPETDPMDWVLEGSNDGGSTWHLLDERISQMFDDRFQRRTFKVASIDLLSDLFRFRFLAVRDVNSTSRSQIGSIDFYSASS
;
A
#
# COMPACT_ATOMS: atom_id res chain seq x y z
N MET A 1 2.11 1.68 9.23
CA MET A 1 2.60 3.02 8.87
C MET A 1 4.09 2.93 8.67
N TYR A 2 4.61 3.46 7.57
CA TYR A 2 6.03 3.51 7.27
C TYR A 2 6.53 4.95 7.41
N LYS A 3 7.70 5.13 8.02
CA LYS A 3 8.36 6.42 8.17
C LYS A 3 9.65 6.40 7.37
N VAL A 4 9.82 7.40 6.52
CA VAL A 4 11.07 7.63 5.80
C VAL A 4 12.17 8.02 6.81
N SER A 5 13.34 7.42 6.66
CA SER A 5 14.50 7.71 7.50
C SER A 5 15.05 9.14 7.29
N ASP A 6 15.81 9.65 8.26
CA ASP A 6 16.61 10.86 8.14
C ASP A 6 15.86 12.17 7.83
N ASN A 7 14.58 12.27 8.21
CA ASN A 7 13.73 13.44 7.95
C ASN A 7 13.60 13.80 6.45
N GLN A 8 13.95 12.88 5.56
CA GLN A 8 13.78 13.06 4.13
C GLN A 8 12.32 12.88 3.75
N LYS A 9 11.88 13.64 2.74
CA LYS A 9 10.56 13.49 2.14
C LYS A 9 10.74 13.00 0.73
N HIS A 10 9.98 11.97 0.35
CA HIS A 10 10.05 11.42 -0.99
C HIS A 10 8.70 11.50 -1.68
N LYS A 11 8.75 11.71 -2.99
CA LYS A 11 7.61 11.50 -3.87
C LYS A 11 7.50 10.01 -4.15
N LEU A 12 6.36 9.43 -3.86
CA LEU A 12 6.12 8.01 -4.14
C LEU A 12 5.76 7.84 -5.63
N ALA A 13 6.51 7.00 -6.34
CA ALA A 13 6.26 6.70 -7.76
C ALA A 13 5.44 5.42 -7.93
N ALA A 14 5.74 4.40 -7.14
CA ALA A 14 5.04 3.13 -7.18
C ALA A 14 5.15 2.41 -5.84
N TYR A 15 4.32 1.39 -5.66
CA TYR A 15 4.48 0.39 -4.62
C TYR A 15 4.23 -1.00 -5.20
N GLU A 16 4.76 -2.02 -4.53
CA GLU A 16 4.49 -3.42 -4.83
C GLU A 16 3.90 -4.09 -3.60
N LEU A 17 2.87 -4.90 -3.83
CA LEU A 17 2.31 -5.80 -2.84
C LEU A 17 2.57 -7.23 -3.30
N MET A 18 3.02 -8.07 -2.38
CA MET A 18 3.16 -9.51 -2.61
C MET A 18 2.14 -10.27 -1.77
N SER A 19 1.35 -11.14 -2.39
CA SER A 19 0.43 -12.02 -1.65
C SER A 19 1.20 -13.00 -0.75
N ALA A 20 0.64 -13.36 0.39
CA ALA A 20 1.26 -14.30 1.32
C ALA A 20 1.07 -15.78 0.89
N ASN A 21 1.42 -16.72 1.77
CA ASN A 21 1.43 -18.16 1.49
C ASN A 21 0.20 -18.92 2.01
N ASP A 22 -0.53 -18.40 2.99
CA ASP A 22 -1.50 -19.19 3.75
C ASP A 22 -2.79 -19.44 2.97
N ALA A 23 -3.51 -18.38 2.55
CA ALA A 23 -4.84 -18.53 1.97
C ALA A 23 -5.30 -17.31 1.15
N PRO A 24 -5.88 -17.50 -0.05
CA PRO A 24 -6.29 -16.41 -0.93
C PRO A 24 -7.41 -15.52 -0.36
N GLU A 25 -8.30 -16.05 0.49
CA GLU A 25 -9.43 -15.32 1.08
C GLU A 25 -9.00 -14.12 1.95
N THR A 26 -7.77 -14.15 2.46
CA THR A 26 -7.19 -13.12 3.34
C THR A 26 -6.34 -12.10 2.58
N ASP A 27 -6.22 -12.25 1.26
CA ASP A 27 -5.48 -11.29 0.43
C ASP A 27 -6.18 -9.93 0.45
N PRO A 28 -5.43 -8.83 0.54
CA PRO A 28 -5.98 -7.50 0.34
C PRO A 28 -6.66 -7.37 -1.02
N MET A 29 -7.91 -6.91 -1.02
CA MET A 29 -8.69 -6.67 -2.22
C MET A 29 -8.90 -5.16 -2.45
N ASP A 30 -9.18 -4.44 -1.36
CA ASP A 30 -9.42 -3.00 -1.37
C ASP A 30 -8.48 -2.31 -0.39
N TRP A 31 -7.83 -1.23 -0.84
CA TRP A 31 -6.99 -0.43 0.03
C TRP A 31 -6.85 1.03 -0.41
N VAL A 32 -6.51 1.84 0.57
CA VAL A 32 -6.11 3.23 0.40
C VAL A 32 -4.66 3.40 0.85
N LEU A 33 -3.88 4.08 0.02
CA LEU A 33 -2.52 4.52 0.34
C LEU A 33 -2.54 6.03 0.54
N GLU A 34 -2.09 6.46 1.71
CA GLU A 34 -2.02 7.87 2.10
C GLU A 34 -0.57 8.29 2.41
N GLY A 35 -0.26 9.55 2.10
CA GLY A 35 1.00 10.21 2.42
C GLY A 35 0.77 11.37 3.38
N SER A 36 1.69 11.57 4.31
CA SER A 36 1.76 12.73 5.19
C SER A 36 3.07 13.46 4.96
N ASN A 37 3.08 14.78 5.14
CA ASN A 37 4.29 15.60 5.07
C ASN A 37 4.50 16.45 6.34
N ASP A 38 3.72 16.23 7.39
CA ASP A 38 3.67 17.03 8.62
C ASP A 38 3.76 16.15 9.88
N GLY A 39 4.44 15.00 9.78
CA GLY A 39 4.60 14.07 10.89
C GLY A 39 3.33 13.31 11.26
N GLY A 40 2.34 13.25 10.37
CA GLY A 40 1.15 12.42 10.49
C GLY A 40 -0.07 13.16 11.01
N SER A 41 -0.02 14.50 11.03
CA SER A 41 -1.13 15.35 11.45
C SER A 41 -2.18 15.45 10.36
N THR A 42 -1.76 15.50 9.09
CA THR A 42 -2.64 15.46 7.93
C THR A 42 -2.27 14.30 7.00
N TRP A 43 -3.28 13.70 6.36
CA TRP A 43 -3.10 12.56 5.45
C TRP A 43 -3.76 12.88 4.12
N HIS A 44 -2.99 12.74 3.05
CA HIS A 44 -3.44 12.96 1.68
C HIS A 44 -3.53 11.63 0.94
N LEU A 45 -4.61 11.44 0.19
CA LEU A 45 -4.79 10.27 -0.66
C LEU A 45 -3.72 10.25 -1.76
N LEU A 46 -2.93 9.17 -1.83
CA LEU A 46 -1.95 8.93 -2.89
C LEU A 46 -2.48 7.95 -3.94
N ASP A 47 -3.11 6.87 -3.49
CA ASP A 47 -3.69 5.87 -4.38
C ASP A 47 -4.88 5.18 -3.70
N GLU A 48 -5.85 4.77 -4.50
CA GLU A 48 -6.99 3.95 -4.07
C GLU A 48 -7.15 2.82 -5.07
N ARG A 49 -7.25 1.60 -4.54
CA ARG A 49 -7.48 0.41 -5.34
C ARG A 49 -8.65 -0.37 -4.78
N ILE A 50 -9.52 -0.79 -5.70
CA ILE A 50 -10.69 -1.59 -5.42
C ILE A 50 -10.64 -2.86 -6.28
N SER A 51 -11.22 -3.94 -5.75
CA SER A 51 -11.42 -5.22 -6.42
C SER A 51 -10.15 -5.79 -7.04
N GLN A 52 -9.02 -5.63 -6.36
CA GLN A 52 -7.76 -6.22 -6.80
C GLN A 52 -7.68 -7.68 -6.40
N MET A 53 -7.15 -8.50 -7.29
CA MET A 53 -6.99 -9.93 -7.09
C MET A 53 -5.53 -10.33 -7.20
N PHE A 54 -5.15 -11.32 -6.41
CA PHE A 54 -3.92 -12.07 -6.57
C PHE A 54 -4.29 -13.48 -7.01
N ASP A 55 -3.84 -13.88 -8.20
CA ASP A 55 -4.22 -15.14 -8.84
C ASP A 55 -3.41 -16.31 -8.28
N ASP A 56 -2.16 -16.03 -7.87
CA ASP A 56 -1.21 -17.01 -7.33
C ASP A 56 -0.74 -16.63 -5.92
N ARG A 57 -0.03 -17.55 -5.23
CA ARG A 57 0.70 -17.26 -3.99
C ARG A 57 2.07 -16.68 -4.27
N PHE A 58 2.55 -15.83 -3.37
CA PHE A 58 3.75 -15.01 -3.58
C PHE A 58 3.73 -14.17 -4.88
N GLN A 59 2.54 -13.92 -5.43
CA GLN A 59 2.41 -13.08 -6.61
C GLN A 59 2.71 -11.64 -6.23
N ARG A 60 3.64 -11.04 -6.96
CA ARG A 60 3.99 -9.61 -6.86
C ARG A 60 3.15 -8.82 -7.84
N ARG A 61 2.49 -7.77 -7.35
CA ARG A 61 1.76 -6.81 -8.18
C ARG A 61 2.24 -5.40 -7.87
N THR A 62 2.78 -4.75 -8.88
CA THR A 62 3.24 -3.36 -8.81
C THR A 62 2.14 -2.41 -9.26
N PHE A 63 1.94 -1.34 -8.49
CA PHE A 63 0.95 -0.30 -8.74
C PHE A 63 1.65 1.05 -8.85
N LYS A 64 1.47 1.72 -9.99
CA LYS A 64 1.97 3.08 -10.18
C LYS A 64 1.05 4.07 -9.47
N VAL A 65 1.64 4.94 -8.68
CA VAL A 65 0.93 6.05 -8.04
C VAL A 65 0.83 7.18 -9.05
N ALA A 66 -0.35 7.79 -9.18
CA ALA A 66 -0.50 8.96 -10.04
C ALA A 66 0.48 10.05 -9.59
N SER A 67 0.98 10.86 -10.53
CA SER A 67 1.93 11.95 -10.22
C SER A 67 1.25 13.04 -9.38
N ILE A 68 1.10 12.77 -8.09
CA ILE A 68 0.70 13.72 -7.07
C ILE A 68 1.97 14.40 -6.59
N ASP A 69 2.02 15.73 -6.63
CA ASP A 69 3.19 16.49 -6.22
C ASP A 69 3.24 16.68 -4.71
N LEU A 70 3.28 15.55 -3.99
CA LEU A 70 3.39 15.50 -2.55
C LEU A 70 4.67 14.77 -2.16
N LEU A 71 5.56 15.48 -1.48
CA LEU A 71 6.71 14.90 -0.80
C LEU A 71 6.27 14.47 0.61
N SER A 72 6.34 13.18 0.90
CA SER A 72 5.88 12.60 2.16
C SER A 72 7.02 12.02 3.00
N ASP A 73 6.93 12.22 4.32
CA ASP A 73 7.81 11.60 5.33
C ASP A 73 7.16 10.34 5.97
N LEU A 74 5.84 10.21 5.84
CA LEU A 74 5.08 9.06 6.32
C LEU A 74 4.15 8.53 5.24
N PHE A 75 4.01 7.20 5.20
CA PHE A 75 3.09 6.49 4.34
C PHE A 75 2.21 5.53 5.16
N ARG A 76 0.92 5.47 4.85
CA ARG A 76 -0.04 4.61 5.53
C ARG A 76 -0.89 3.86 4.51
N PHE A 77 -0.82 2.54 4.56
CA PHE A 77 -1.86 1.69 3.99
C PHE A 77 -3.02 1.53 4.97
N ARG A 78 -4.23 1.64 4.45
CA ARG A 78 -5.46 1.17 5.09
C ARG A 78 -6.06 0.10 4.20
N PHE A 79 -5.94 -1.16 4.62
CA PHE A 79 -6.64 -2.27 3.99
C PHE A 79 -8.10 -2.22 4.42
N LEU A 80 -8.99 -2.10 3.44
CA LEU A 80 -10.42 -1.88 3.65
C LEU A 80 -11.21 -3.18 3.56
N ALA A 81 -10.80 -4.06 2.64
CA ALA A 81 -11.40 -5.37 2.47
C ALA A 81 -10.35 -6.41 2.05
N VAL A 82 -10.63 -7.65 2.42
CA VAL A 82 -9.95 -8.84 1.91
C VAL A 82 -10.82 -9.52 0.86
N ARG A 83 -10.24 -10.47 0.11
CA ARG A 83 -10.90 -11.18 -0.98
C ARG A 83 -12.24 -11.83 -0.58
N ASP A 84 -12.34 -12.39 0.63
CA ASP A 84 -13.59 -12.93 1.13
C ASP A 84 -13.84 -12.54 2.60
N VAL A 85 -14.56 -11.44 2.78
CA VAL A 85 -14.92 -10.89 4.08
C VAL A 85 -15.91 -11.76 4.88
N ASN A 86 -16.58 -12.72 4.24
CA ASN A 86 -17.54 -13.59 4.93
C ASN A 86 -16.86 -14.80 5.57
N SER A 87 -15.71 -15.23 5.05
CA SER A 87 -14.94 -16.36 5.61
C SER A 87 -13.89 -15.93 6.63
N THR A 88 -13.40 -14.69 6.58
CA THR A 88 -12.32 -14.24 7.47
C THR A 88 -12.34 -12.75 7.78
N SER A 89 -11.90 -12.41 9.00
CA SER A 89 -11.56 -11.03 9.40
C SER A 89 -10.05 -10.78 9.41
N ARG A 90 -9.25 -11.78 9.04
CA ARG A 90 -7.78 -11.70 9.00
C ARG A 90 -7.33 -11.21 7.64
N SER A 91 -6.29 -10.39 7.63
CA SER A 91 -5.54 -10.03 6.44
C SER A 91 -4.10 -10.47 6.59
N GLN A 92 -3.49 -10.87 5.47
CA GLN A 92 -2.06 -11.17 5.41
C GLN A 92 -1.47 -10.57 4.15
N ILE A 93 -0.16 -10.29 4.21
CA ILE A 93 0.59 -9.81 3.07
C ILE A 93 2.04 -10.31 3.20
N GLY A 94 2.63 -10.72 2.08
CA GLY A 94 3.99 -11.23 2.04
C GLY A 94 5.04 -10.12 2.12
N SER A 95 4.85 -9.04 1.34
CA SER A 95 5.69 -7.84 1.40
C SER A 95 4.95 -6.59 0.93
N ILE A 96 5.47 -5.44 1.36
CA ILE A 96 5.11 -4.12 0.86
C ILE A 96 6.43 -3.41 0.55
N ASP A 97 6.62 -3.08 -0.71
CA ASP A 97 7.82 -2.41 -1.20
C ASP A 97 7.46 -1.04 -1.78
N PHE A 98 8.17 0.01 -1.39
CA PHE A 98 7.94 1.38 -1.86
C PHE A 98 9.05 1.82 -2.82
N TYR A 99 8.68 2.47 -3.92
CA TYR A 99 9.60 3.02 -4.91
C TYR A 99 9.42 4.53 -5.00
N SER A 100 10.47 5.28 -4.67
CA SER A 100 10.50 6.73 -4.84
C SER A 100 10.72 7.11 -6.30
N ALA A 101 10.20 8.28 -6.70
CA ALA A 101 10.64 8.89 -7.95
C ALA A 101 12.12 9.28 -7.82
N SER A 102 12.92 8.97 -8.84
CA SER A 102 14.29 9.46 -8.92
C SER A 102 14.27 10.99 -8.96
N SER A 103 15.06 11.61 -8.07
CA SER A 103 15.32 13.05 -8.02
C SER A 103 16.08 13.54 -9.24
#